data_AF-A0A0A1W3Q9-F1
#
_entry.id   AF-A0A0A1W3Q9-F1
#
_cell.length_a   1.000
_cell.length_b   1.000
_cell.length_c   1.000
_cell.angle_alpha   90.00
_cell.angle_beta   90.00
_cell.angle_gamma   90.00
#
_symmetry.space_group_name_H-M   'P 1'
#
loop_
_entity.id
_entity.type
_entity.pdbx_description
1 polymer ?
#
loop_
_entity_poly.entity_id
_entity_poly.type
_entity_poly.pdbx_seq_one_letter_code
_entity_poly.pdbx_strand_id
1 'polypeptide(L)'
;MIDYYDWPGGREAMLCFGPAQGPVVLVAMPFWEEANRTRSLAVAMLRRLADHGIGGALPDWPGTGESVIDTEKASLLQWRDAHQAAAESLGDRPCYAVSIRGGALVDGFALLAGRWHLTPMTGEAVLRDVIRLRAAAGLRGDEHGVFGAESPVRVAGNRVSPHFLAGLAGAGLHDQPGVPRRVVRLGHDRAPADRVIDAVPPWRRAEPQEDPELAALLAEDIAQWIASCEG
;
A
#
# COMPACT_ATOMS: atom_id res chain seq x y z
N MET A 1 14.99 -3.96 11.32
CA MET A 1 14.80 -3.48 12.70
C MET A 1 13.32 -3.17 12.87
N ILE A 2 12.74 -3.37 14.06
CA ILE A 2 11.41 -2.81 14.36
C ILE A 2 11.64 -1.45 15.00
N ASP A 3 10.99 -0.43 14.45
CA ASP A 3 10.89 0.92 14.98
C ASP A 3 9.40 1.29 15.16
N TYR A 4 9.12 2.51 15.57
CA TYR A 4 7.76 3.01 15.78
C TYR A 4 7.65 4.47 15.34
N TYR A 5 6.49 4.84 14.79
CA TYR A 5 6.17 6.22 14.47
C TYR A 5 4.90 6.65 15.22
N ASP A 6 4.88 7.92 15.62
CA ASP A 6 3.70 8.54 16.24
C ASP A 6 2.86 9.20 15.14
N TRP A 7 1.54 9.12 15.26
CA TRP A 7 0.58 9.74 14.36
C TRP A 7 -0.57 10.34 15.18
N PRO A 8 -1.45 11.19 14.61
CA PRO A 8 -2.47 11.91 15.38
C PRO A 8 -3.36 11.04 16.29
N GLY A 9 -3.58 9.77 15.93
CA GLY A 9 -4.41 8.84 16.69
C GLY A 9 -3.66 7.82 17.54
N GLY A 10 -2.31 7.85 17.61
CA GLY A 10 -1.54 6.93 18.43
C GLY A 10 -0.13 6.66 17.93
N ARG A 11 0.31 5.41 18.12
CA ARG A 11 1.65 4.94 17.76
C ARG A 11 1.55 3.59 17.11
N GLU A 12 2.23 3.41 15.98
CA GLU A 12 2.25 2.15 15.23
C GLU A 12 3.67 1.65 15.02
N ALA A 13 3.81 0.34 14.79
CA ALA A 13 5.08 -0.29 14.48
C ALA A 13 5.49 -0.05 13.02
N MET A 14 6.79 -0.05 12.77
CA MET A 14 7.37 0.08 11.44
C MET A 14 8.60 -0.81 11.29
N LEU A 15 8.60 -1.66 10.26
CA LEU A 15 9.77 -2.45 9.91
C LEU A 15 10.72 -1.61 9.06
N CYS A 16 11.95 -1.45 9.51
CA CYS A 16 13.00 -0.71 8.83
C CYS A 16 14.10 -1.62 8.27
N PHE A 17 14.58 -1.30 7.08
CA PHE A 17 15.57 -2.04 6.28
C PHE A 17 16.65 -1.11 5.73
N GLY A 18 17.83 -1.65 5.47
CA GLY A 18 18.91 -0.95 4.76
C GLY A 18 19.55 0.20 5.55
N PRO A 19 20.27 1.09 4.85
CA PRO A 19 21.05 2.15 5.49
C PRO A 19 20.17 3.26 6.08
N ALA A 20 20.68 3.88 7.15
CA ALA A 20 20.06 5.02 7.84
C ALA A 20 20.30 6.36 7.11
N GLN A 21 21.09 6.38 6.04
CA GLN A 21 21.35 7.54 5.19
C GLN A 21 21.02 7.23 3.72
N GLY A 22 20.88 8.28 2.90
CA GLY A 22 20.48 8.16 1.48
C GLY A 22 18.97 8.10 1.29
N PRO A 23 18.47 7.83 0.07
CA PRO A 23 17.03 7.70 -0.19
C PRO A 23 16.39 6.59 0.64
N VAL A 24 15.11 6.75 0.95
CA VAL A 24 14.28 5.78 1.67
C VAL A 24 12.96 5.57 0.94
N VAL A 25 12.49 4.33 0.89
CA VAL A 25 11.15 4.02 0.41
C VAL A 25 10.19 3.77 1.58
N LEU A 26 8.99 4.35 1.49
CA LEU A 26 7.88 4.10 2.41
C LEU A 26 6.83 3.25 1.69
N VAL A 27 6.62 2.03 2.18
CA VAL A 27 5.74 1.05 1.53
C VAL A 27 4.31 1.19 2.02
N ALA A 28 3.38 1.38 1.08
CA ALA A 28 1.94 1.26 1.34
C ALA A 28 1.40 -0.06 0.81
N MET A 29 1.13 -0.98 1.75
CA MET A 29 0.55 -2.29 1.49
C MET A 29 -0.89 -2.18 0.95
N PRO A 30 -1.35 -3.18 0.17
CA PRO A 30 -2.76 -3.25 -0.23
C PRO A 30 -3.65 -3.57 0.98
N PHE A 31 -4.95 -3.63 0.79
CA PHE A 31 -5.90 -3.75 1.89
C PHE A 31 -6.18 -5.20 2.29
N TRP A 32 -6.33 -5.41 3.61
CA TRP A 32 -6.85 -6.63 4.21
C TRP A 32 -6.11 -7.90 3.76
N GLU A 33 -6.83 -8.88 3.22
CA GLU A 33 -6.24 -10.16 2.82
C GLU A 33 -5.25 -10.04 1.66
N GLU A 34 -5.36 -9.01 0.81
CA GLU A 34 -4.31 -8.73 -0.17
C GLU A 34 -2.99 -8.35 0.52
N ALA A 35 -3.05 -7.69 1.68
CA ALA A 35 -1.85 -7.31 2.45
C ALA A 35 -1.10 -8.56 2.93
N ASN A 36 -1.83 -9.53 3.48
CA ASN A 36 -1.27 -10.79 3.97
C ASN A 36 -0.53 -11.55 2.85
N ARG A 37 -1.15 -11.63 1.67
CA ARG A 37 -0.57 -12.33 0.50
C ARG A 37 0.63 -11.63 -0.11
N THR A 38 0.75 -10.32 0.09
CA THR A 38 1.81 -9.50 -0.50
C THR A 38 2.95 -9.19 0.46
N ARG A 39 2.78 -9.41 1.77
CA ARG A 39 3.76 -9.02 2.80
C ARG A 39 5.13 -9.64 2.56
N SER A 40 5.19 -10.92 2.22
CA SER A 40 6.46 -11.61 1.94
C SER A 40 7.19 -11.00 0.73
N LEU A 41 6.46 -10.63 -0.33
CA LEU A 41 7.04 -9.94 -1.49
C LEU A 41 7.61 -8.57 -1.08
N ALA A 42 6.84 -7.77 -0.33
CA ALA A 42 7.27 -6.45 0.11
C ALA A 42 8.53 -6.52 0.97
N VAL A 43 8.58 -7.45 1.93
CA VAL A 43 9.77 -7.67 2.77
C VAL A 43 10.98 -8.12 1.94
N ALA A 44 10.79 -9.04 0.99
CA ALA A 44 11.88 -9.50 0.12
C ALA A 44 12.41 -8.36 -0.77
N MET A 45 11.52 -7.54 -1.33
CA MET A 45 11.85 -6.37 -2.13
C MET A 45 12.63 -5.33 -1.30
N LEU A 46 12.20 -5.02 -0.08
CA LEU A 46 12.89 -4.06 0.80
C LEU A 46 14.30 -4.54 1.19
N ARG A 47 14.49 -5.85 1.40
CA ARG A 47 15.82 -6.42 1.61
C ARG A 47 16.72 -6.25 0.39
N ARG A 48 16.19 -6.40 -0.83
CA ARG A 48 16.95 -6.17 -2.07
C ARG A 48 17.27 -4.70 -2.28
N LEU A 49 16.36 -3.78 -1.96
CA LEU A 49 16.63 -2.35 -2.01
C LEU A 49 17.76 -1.93 -1.06
N ALA A 50 17.88 -2.59 0.09
CA ALA A 50 19.01 -2.39 0.98
C ALA A 50 20.36 -2.72 0.32
N ASP A 51 20.42 -3.76 -0.54
CA ASP A 51 21.62 -4.10 -1.32
C ASP A 51 21.99 -2.99 -2.33
N HIS A 52 21.01 -2.16 -2.74
CA HIS A 52 21.20 -0.97 -3.57
C HIS A 52 21.50 0.32 -2.77
N GLY A 53 21.69 0.22 -1.45
CA GLY A 53 21.93 1.39 -0.60
C GLY A 53 20.68 2.24 -0.34
N ILE A 54 19.49 1.70 -0.59
CA ILE A 54 18.21 2.40 -0.39
C ILE A 54 17.59 1.89 0.92
N GLY A 55 17.22 2.81 1.81
CA GLY A 55 16.49 2.47 3.04
C GLY A 55 15.07 2.01 2.73
N GLY A 56 14.50 1.16 3.58
CA GLY A 56 13.12 0.71 3.44
C GLY A 56 12.33 0.84 4.74
N ALA A 57 11.09 1.32 4.65
CA ALA A 57 10.14 1.43 5.74
C ALA A 57 8.83 0.73 5.36
N LEU A 58 8.39 -0.21 6.19
CA LEU A 58 7.12 -0.92 6.09
C LEU A 58 6.33 -0.73 7.39
N PRO A 59 5.55 0.36 7.50
CA PRO A 59 4.69 0.63 8.64
C PRO A 59 3.51 -0.34 8.67
N ASP A 60 3.07 -0.69 9.87
CA ASP A 60 1.71 -1.14 10.08
C ASP A 60 0.80 0.09 10.14
N TRP A 61 -0.44 -0.05 9.66
CA TRP A 61 -1.43 1.02 9.64
C TRP A 61 -2.39 0.91 10.84
N PRO A 62 -3.04 2.03 11.23
CA PRO A 62 -4.06 1.99 12.28
C PRO A 62 -5.14 0.94 11.98
N GLY A 63 -5.42 0.04 12.91
CA GLY A 63 -6.34 -1.08 12.69
C GLY A 63 -5.71 -2.34 12.09
N THR A 64 -4.39 -2.41 11.98
CA THR A 64 -3.64 -3.58 11.49
C THR A 64 -2.53 -3.99 12.45
N GLY A 65 -2.05 -5.24 12.34
CA GLY A 65 -0.98 -5.75 13.20
C GLY A 65 -1.34 -5.68 14.68
N GLU A 66 -0.47 -5.04 15.47
CA GLU A 66 -0.63 -4.87 16.93
C GLU A 66 -1.23 -3.50 17.31
N SER A 67 -1.87 -2.82 16.35
CA SER A 67 -2.56 -1.54 16.58
C SER A 67 -3.59 -1.65 17.71
N VAL A 68 -3.63 -0.64 18.58
CA VAL A 68 -4.67 -0.50 19.62
C VAL A 68 -6.02 -0.08 19.05
N ILE A 69 -6.06 0.47 17.84
CA ILE A 69 -7.32 0.73 17.13
C ILE A 69 -7.84 -0.60 16.58
N ASP A 70 -9.10 -0.91 16.88
CA ASP A 70 -9.78 -2.06 16.28
C ASP A 70 -9.91 -1.87 14.75
N THR A 71 -9.67 -2.92 13.97
CA THR A 71 -9.82 -2.89 12.50
C THR A 71 -11.16 -2.30 12.03
N GLU A 72 -12.22 -2.53 12.79
CA GLU A 72 -13.57 -2.04 12.46
C GLU A 72 -13.82 -0.57 12.78
N LYS A 73 -12.86 0.10 13.42
CA LYS A 73 -12.86 1.54 13.70
C LYS A 73 -11.92 2.31 12.79
N ALA A 74 -11.03 1.62 12.07
CA ALA A 74 -10.08 2.23 11.16
C ALA A 74 -10.76 2.92 9.97
N SER A 75 -10.11 3.95 9.44
CA SER A 75 -10.58 4.71 8.28
C SER A 75 -9.46 4.99 7.27
N LEU A 76 -9.82 5.23 6.02
CA LEU A 76 -8.84 5.63 5.01
C LEU A 76 -8.16 6.97 5.34
N LEU A 77 -8.89 7.88 5.99
CA LEU A 77 -8.32 9.16 6.45
C LEU A 77 -7.23 8.92 7.50
N GLN A 78 -7.50 8.08 8.50
CA GLN A 78 -6.50 7.72 9.51
C GLN A 78 -5.26 7.06 8.89
N TRP A 79 -5.45 6.23 7.86
CA TRP A 79 -4.32 5.62 7.15
C TRP A 79 -3.48 6.67 6.39
N ARG A 80 -4.12 7.67 5.78
CA ARG A 80 -3.42 8.77 5.11
C ARG A 80 -2.64 9.65 6.10
N ASP A 81 -3.26 9.98 7.23
CA ASP A 81 -2.61 10.74 8.31
C ASP A 81 -1.42 9.95 8.89
N ALA A 82 -1.60 8.65 9.13
CA ALA A 82 -0.54 7.77 9.60
C ALA A 82 0.60 7.64 8.58
N HIS A 83 0.30 7.52 7.30
CA HIS A 83 1.31 7.50 6.24
C HIS A 83 2.09 8.81 6.18
N GLN A 84 1.42 9.96 6.30
CA GLN A 84 2.10 11.26 6.38
C GLN A 84 3.04 11.31 7.58
N ALA A 85 2.57 10.94 8.77
CA ALA A 85 3.38 10.95 9.98
C ALA A 85 4.55 9.95 9.91
N ALA A 86 4.34 8.78 9.30
CA ALA A 86 5.41 7.83 9.03
C ALA A 86 6.49 8.42 8.12
N ALA A 87 6.10 9.12 7.04
CA ALA A 87 7.05 9.80 6.16
C ALA A 87 7.84 10.89 6.91
N GLU A 88 7.17 11.71 7.72
CA GLU A 88 7.80 12.75 8.54
C GLU A 88 8.79 12.15 9.57
N SER A 89 8.48 10.98 10.13
CA SER A 89 9.36 10.29 11.09
C SER A 89 10.68 9.80 10.48
N LEU A 90 10.77 9.68 9.15
CA LEU A 90 11.99 9.29 8.43
C LEU A 90 13.00 10.45 8.26
N GLY A 91 12.65 11.65 8.74
CA GLY A 91 13.51 12.83 8.77
C GLY A 91 13.75 13.47 7.40
N ASP A 92 14.85 14.21 7.26
CA ASP A 92 15.16 15.02 6.08
C ASP A 92 15.66 14.22 4.85
N ARG A 93 15.51 12.89 4.87
CA ARG A 93 15.96 12.02 3.77
C ARG A 93 14.98 12.08 2.60
N PRO A 94 15.43 11.99 1.34
CA PRO A 94 14.52 11.82 0.20
C PRO A 94 13.65 10.58 0.38
N CYS A 95 12.35 10.79 0.64
CA CYS A 95 11.40 9.72 0.89
C CYS A 95 10.51 9.48 -0.35
N TYR A 96 10.47 8.25 -0.84
CA TYR A 96 9.69 7.84 -2.00
C TYR A 96 8.56 6.89 -1.59
N ALA A 97 7.35 7.06 -2.11
CA ALA A 97 6.30 6.06 -1.92
C ALA A 97 6.56 4.83 -2.79
N VAL A 98 6.34 3.65 -2.22
CA VAL A 98 6.22 2.38 -2.94
C VAL A 98 4.88 1.76 -2.57
N SER A 99 3.86 1.97 -3.40
CA SER A 99 2.48 1.61 -3.05
C SER A 99 1.95 0.49 -3.92
N ILE A 100 1.30 -0.49 -3.30
CA ILE A 100 0.80 -1.68 -3.98
C ILE A 100 -0.72 -1.64 -3.99
N ARG A 101 -1.32 -1.66 -5.19
CA ARG A 101 -2.77 -1.67 -5.41
C ARG A 101 -3.53 -0.58 -4.66
N GLY A 102 -4.42 -0.96 -3.74
CA GLY A 102 -5.19 -0.04 -2.90
C GLY A 102 -4.31 0.82 -2.00
N GLY A 103 -3.09 0.38 -1.68
CA GLY A 103 -2.10 1.18 -0.93
C GLY A 103 -1.78 2.51 -1.61
N ALA A 104 -1.93 2.61 -2.93
CA ALA A 104 -1.73 3.87 -3.67
C ALA A 104 -2.77 4.96 -3.33
N LEU A 105 -3.87 4.60 -2.64
CA LEU A 105 -4.85 5.55 -2.11
C LEU A 105 -4.43 6.14 -0.77
N VAL A 106 -3.40 5.58 -0.12
CA VAL A 106 -2.93 5.96 1.22
C VAL A 106 -1.85 7.04 1.16
N ASP A 107 -1.02 7.02 0.11
CA ASP A 107 0.18 7.84 0.07
C ASP A 107 -0.06 9.34 -0.23
N GLY A 108 -1.30 9.75 -0.52
CA GLY A 108 -1.61 11.05 -1.13
C GLY A 108 -1.40 12.30 -0.28
N PHE A 109 -1.21 12.19 1.04
CA PHE A 109 -1.05 13.36 1.94
C PHE A 109 0.41 13.74 2.20
N ALA A 110 1.30 12.74 2.21
CA ALA A 110 2.71 12.96 2.50
C ALA A 110 3.41 13.75 1.39
N LEU A 111 4.31 14.65 1.78
CA LEU A 111 5.29 15.26 0.87
C LEU A 111 6.39 14.25 0.58
N LEU A 112 6.41 13.73 -0.65
CA LEU A 112 7.34 12.67 -1.08
C LEU A 112 8.13 13.12 -2.30
N ALA A 113 9.37 12.65 -2.41
CA ALA A 113 10.26 12.91 -3.55
C ALA A 113 9.76 12.26 -4.86
N GLY A 114 8.95 11.21 -4.75
CA GLY A 114 8.30 10.57 -5.89
C GLY A 114 7.37 9.44 -5.45
N ARG A 115 6.57 8.93 -6.39
CA ARG A 115 5.64 7.81 -6.14
C ARG A 115 5.82 6.69 -7.17
N TRP A 116 6.22 5.52 -6.70
CA TRP A 116 6.26 4.29 -7.48
C TRP A 116 5.09 3.41 -7.09
N HIS A 117 4.29 2.98 -8.06
CA HIS A 117 3.03 2.25 -7.82
C HIS A 117 3.00 0.92 -8.56
N LEU A 118 2.72 -0.16 -7.83
CA LEU A 118 2.48 -1.50 -8.39
C LEU A 118 0.98 -1.75 -8.56
N THR A 119 0.52 -1.78 -9.81
CA THR A 119 -0.88 -2.03 -10.18
C THR A 119 -1.86 -1.19 -9.35
N PRO A 120 -1.72 0.16 -9.31
CA PRO A 120 -2.54 1.00 -8.46
C PRO A 120 -4.03 0.89 -8.83
N MET A 121 -4.89 1.05 -7.81
CA MET A 121 -6.35 0.96 -7.94
C MET A 121 -7.00 2.24 -7.45
N THR A 122 -8.02 2.73 -8.17
CA THR A 122 -8.90 3.78 -7.64
C THR A 122 -9.79 3.21 -6.53
N GLY A 123 -10.35 4.09 -5.70
CA GLY A 123 -11.28 3.67 -4.66
C GLY A 123 -12.49 2.92 -5.22
N GLU A 124 -13.04 3.34 -6.37
CA GLU A 124 -14.15 2.64 -7.04
C GLU A 124 -13.74 1.24 -7.50
N ALA A 125 -12.49 1.05 -7.94
CA ALA A 125 -11.98 -0.27 -8.31
C ALA A 125 -11.87 -1.20 -7.09
N VAL A 126 -11.41 -0.69 -5.95
CA VAL A 126 -11.37 -1.44 -4.69
C VAL A 126 -12.78 -1.82 -4.26
N LEU A 127 -13.73 -0.89 -4.32
CA LEU A 127 -15.13 -1.12 -3.93
C LEU A 127 -15.81 -2.19 -4.80
N ARG A 128 -15.58 -2.16 -6.12
CA ARG A 128 -16.06 -3.22 -7.03
C ARG A 128 -15.49 -4.59 -6.65
N ASP A 129 -14.21 -4.66 -6.28
CA ASP A 129 -13.59 -5.91 -5.82
C ASP A 129 -14.21 -6.40 -4.51
N VAL A 130 -14.48 -5.50 -3.56
CA VAL A 130 -15.18 -5.83 -2.30
C VAL A 130 -16.56 -6.42 -2.57
N ILE A 131 -17.36 -5.81 -3.44
CA ILE A 131 -18.71 -6.29 -3.78
C ILE A 131 -18.64 -7.68 -4.42
N ARG A 132 -17.72 -7.87 -5.37
CA ARG A 132 -17.52 -9.16 -6.03
C ARG A 132 -17.09 -10.25 -5.04
N LEU A 133 -16.18 -9.95 -4.12
CA LEU A 133 -15.74 -10.88 -3.07
C LEU A 133 -16.89 -11.27 -2.14
N ARG A 134 -17.73 -10.31 -1.75
CA ARG A 134 -18.92 -10.56 -0.91
C ARG A 134 -19.94 -11.44 -1.63
N ALA A 135 -20.23 -11.15 -2.90
CA ALA A 135 -21.13 -11.95 -3.72
C ALA A 135 -20.66 -13.40 -3.85
N ALA A 136 -19.35 -13.62 -4.06
CA ALA A 136 -18.76 -14.96 -4.12
C ALA A 136 -18.88 -15.74 -2.80
N ALA A 137 -18.92 -15.05 -1.66
CA ALA A 137 -19.14 -15.63 -0.34
C ALA A 137 -20.63 -15.83 0.02
N GLY A 138 -21.55 -15.63 -0.94
CA GLY A 138 -23.00 -15.74 -0.71
C GLY A 138 -23.59 -14.59 0.11
N LEU A 139 -22.79 -13.56 0.45
CA LEU A 139 -23.25 -12.37 1.14
C LEU A 139 -23.91 -11.44 0.13
N ARG A 140 -25.24 -11.36 0.16
CA ARG A 140 -26.03 -10.49 -0.73
C ARG A 140 -26.00 -9.05 -0.23
N GLY A 141 -25.74 -8.12 -1.13
CA GLY A 141 -25.75 -6.67 -0.93
C GLY A 141 -25.24 -5.99 -2.20
N ASP A 142 -25.93 -4.94 -2.63
CA ASP A 142 -25.49 -4.09 -3.75
C ASP A 142 -24.51 -3.00 -3.25
N GLU A 143 -24.07 -2.14 -4.15
CA GLU A 143 -23.26 -0.96 -3.82
C GLU A 143 -23.84 -0.18 -2.63
N HIS A 144 -25.16 0.06 -2.65
CA HIS A 144 -25.87 0.81 -1.61
C HIS A 144 -25.79 0.13 -0.24
N GLY A 145 -25.87 -1.20 -0.18
CA GLY A 145 -25.71 -1.97 1.06
C GLY A 145 -24.29 -1.96 1.65
N VAL A 146 -23.27 -1.62 0.87
CA VAL A 146 -21.88 -1.46 1.34
C VAL A 146 -21.61 -0.03 1.79
N PHE A 147 -22.11 0.97 1.05
CA PHE A 147 -21.92 2.39 1.36
C PHE A 147 -22.82 2.91 2.48
N GLY A 148 -24.04 2.40 2.61
CA GLY A 148 -25.02 2.82 3.62
C GLY A 148 -25.00 1.96 4.89
N ALA A 149 -23.99 1.12 5.09
CA ALA A 149 -23.96 0.24 6.24
C ALA A 149 -23.77 1.03 7.54
N GLU A 150 -24.68 0.86 8.51
CA GLU A 150 -24.53 1.43 9.86
C GLU A 150 -23.60 0.60 10.76
N SER A 151 -23.16 -0.57 10.28
CA SER A 151 -22.34 -1.50 11.04
C SER A 151 -21.20 -2.09 10.18
N PRO A 152 -20.10 -2.54 10.81
CA PRO A 152 -18.94 -3.08 10.11
C PRO A 152 -19.27 -4.20 9.12
N VAL A 153 -18.71 -4.07 7.92
CA VAL A 153 -18.95 -4.91 6.75
C VAL A 153 -17.89 -6.00 6.68
N ARG A 154 -18.31 -7.26 6.57
CA ARG A 154 -17.35 -8.37 6.36
C ARG A 154 -16.75 -8.35 4.94
N VAL A 155 -15.43 -8.31 4.85
CA VAL A 155 -14.65 -8.34 3.60
C VAL A 155 -13.48 -9.33 3.78
N ALA A 156 -13.51 -10.45 3.05
CA ALA A 156 -12.45 -11.48 3.11
C ALA A 156 -12.03 -11.83 4.56
N GLY A 157 -13.00 -12.08 5.45
CA GLY A 157 -12.77 -12.39 6.87
C GLY A 157 -12.56 -11.19 7.80
N ASN A 158 -12.31 -9.99 7.27
CA ASN A 158 -12.11 -8.78 8.07
C ASN A 158 -13.43 -8.05 8.34
N ARG A 159 -13.58 -7.44 9.52
CA ARG A 159 -14.68 -6.52 9.83
C ARG A 159 -14.23 -5.10 9.51
N VAL A 160 -14.71 -4.56 8.39
CA VAL A 160 -14.27 -3.27 7.86
C VAL A 160 -15.27 -2.19 8.23
N SER A 161 -14.79 -1.06 8.72
CA SER A 161 -15.62 0.10 9.02
C SER A 161 -16.39 0.60 7.79
N PRO A 162 -17.69 0.96 7.91
CA PRO A 162 -18.40 1.66 6.85
C PRO A 162 -17.73 2.99 6.49
N HIS A 163 -17.08 3.65 7.45
CA HIS A 163 -16.36 4.91 7.19
C HIS A 163 -15.09 4.68 6.34
N PHE A 164 -14.43 3.54 6.48
CA PHE A 164 -13.34 3.16 5.56
C PHE A 164 -13.87 3.00 4.14
N LEU A 165 -15.00 2.28 3.98
CA LEU A 165 -15.61 2.02 2.68
C LEU A 165 -16.16 3.30 2.03
N ALA A 166 -16.79 4.18 2.82
CA ALA A 166 -17.22 5.49 2.37
C ALA A 166 -16.02 6.36 1.94
N GLY A 167 -14.90 6.29 2.67
CA GLY A 167 -13.66 6.98 2.30
C GLY A 167 -13.07 6.54 0.97
N LEU A 168 -13.39 5.34 0.47
CA LEU A 168 -12.99 4.88 -0.86
C LEU A 168 -13.85 5.47 -1.97
N ALA A 169 -15.07 5.92 -1.70
CA ALA A 169 -15.93 6.51 -2.73
C ALA A 169 -15.33 7.87 -3.16
N GLY A 170 -14.96 7.99 -4.45
CA GLY A 170 -14.29 9.19 -4.97
C GLY A 170 -12.80 9.28 -4.63
N ALA A 171 -12.21 8.26 -3.99
CA ALA A 171 -10.79 8.26 -3.68
C ALA A 171 -9.97 8.05 -4.97
N GLY A 172 -9.35 9.14 -5.43
CA GLY A 172 -8.42 9.13 -6.56
C GLY A 172 -6.99 8.78 -6.15
N LEU A 173 -6.22 8.37 -7.16
CA LEU A 173 -4.76 8.29 -7.08
C LEU A 173 -4.18 9.71 -7.08
N HIS A 174 -3.02 9.91 -6.46
CA HIS A 174 -2.34 11.19 -6.50
C HIS A 174 -1.98 11.60 -7.94
N ASP A 175 -2.48 12.75 -8.39
CA ASP A 175 -2.30 13.25 -9.76
C ASP A 175 -1.62 14.63 -9.85
N GLN A 176 -1.31 15.26 -8.71
CA GLN A 176 -0.75 16.62 -8.67
C GLN A 176 0.54 16.75 -9.52
N PRO A 177 0.71 17.85 -10.27
CA PRO A 177 1.89 18.07 -11.11
C PRO A 177 3.15 18.26 -10.26
N GLY A 178 4.32 18.00 -10.85
CA GLY A 178 5.62 18.28 -10.24
C GLY A 178 6.20 17.17 -9.35
N VAL A 179 5.44 16.11 -9.04
CA VAL A 179 5.95 14.93 -8.34
C VAL A 179 6.20 13.79 -9.33
N PRO A 180 7.44 13.28 -9.46
CA PRO A 180 7.76 12.13 -10.31
C PRO A 180 6.89 10.91 -9.96
N ARG A 181 6.41 10.22 -10.99
CA ARG A 181 5.56 9.03 -10.85
C ARG A 181 6.02 7.91 -11.77
N ARG A 182 5.88 6.68 -11.28
CA ARG A 182 6.08 5.47 -12.08
C ARG A 182 5.01 4.43 -11.74
N VAL A 183 4.36 3.91 -12.76
CA VAL A 183 3.35 2.85 -12.66
C VAL A 183 3.88 1.58 -13.29
N VAL A 184 4.01 0.54 -12.48
CA VAL A 184 4.37 -0.81 -12.92
C VAL A 184 3.16 -1.72 -12.80
N ARG A 185 2.92 -2.59 -13.79
CA ARG A 185 1.83 -3.57 -13.76
C ARG A 185 2.34 -4.99 -13.96
N LEU A 186 1.61 -5.95 -13.41
CA LEU A 186 1.94 -7.37 -13.47
C LEU A 186 1.05 -8.15 -14.44
N GLY A 187 1.66 -9.04 -15.20
CA GLY A 187 1.01 -10.02 -16.07
C GLY A 187 0.09 -9.36 -17.11
N HIS A 188 -1.16 -9.82 -17.15
CA HIS A 188 -2.13 -9.43 -18.17
C HIS A 188 -2.95 -8.18 -17.82
N ASP A 189 -2.51 -7.37 -16.86
CA ASP A 189 -3.17 -6.10 -16.57
C ASP A 189 -2.93 -5.11 -17.72
N ARG A 190 -4.01 -4.75 -18.43
CA ARG A 190 -3.97 -3.94 -19.66
C ARG A 190 -4.15 -2.44 -19.42
N ALA A 191 -4.29 -2.00 -18.17
CA ALA A 191 -4.37 -0.58 -17.88
C ALA A 191 -3.02 0.12 -18.18
N PRO A 192 -3.01 1.45 -18.41
CA PRO A 192 -1.78 2.19 -18.68
C PRO A 192 -0.71 1.98 -17.61
N ALA A 193 0.54 1.84 -18.04
CA ALA A 193 1.71 1.65 -17.20
C ALA A 193 2.99 2.12 -17.92
N ASP A 194 3.99 2.50 -17.14
CA ASP A 194 5.35 2.81 -17.62
C ASP A 194 6.17 1.53 -17.84
N ARG A 195 5.82 0.45 -17.13
CA ARG A 195 6.40 -0.89 -17.32
C ARG A 195 5.39 -1.98 -17.03
N VAL A 196 5.47 -3.07 -17.79
CA VAL A 196 4.75 -4.32 -17.51
C VAL A 196 5.77 -5.42 -17.23
N ILE A 197 5.58 -6.15 -16.14
CA ILE A 197 6.39 -7.32 -15.76
C ILE A 197 5.53 -8.56 -15.91
N ASP A 198 5.98 -9.52 -16.70
CA ASP A 198 5.28 -10.79 -16.86
C ASP A 198 5.50 -11.68 -15.62
N ALA A 199 4.60 -11.54 -14.65
CA ALA A 199 4.62 -12.31 -13.41
C ALA A 199 3.19 -12.56 -12.91
N VAL A 200 2.99 -13.68 -12.24
CA VAL A 200 1.69 -14.01 -11.62
C VAL A 200 1.49 -13.11 -10.39
N PRO A 201 0.43 -12.27 -10.35
CA PRO A 201 0.25 -11.33 -9.26
C PRO A 201 0.08 -12.04 -7.90
N PRO A 202 0.88 -11.70 -6.88
CA PRO A 202 0.89 -12.41 -5.60
C PRO A 202 -0.45 -12.34 -4.84
N TRP A 203 -1.17 -11.23 -4.94
CA TRP A 203 -2.51 -11.04 -4.33
C TRP A 203 -3.59 -11.98 -4.90
N ARG A 204 -3.36 -12.60 -6.05
CA ARG A 204 -4.26 -13.61 -6.63
C ARG A 204 -3.97 -15.03 -6.16
N ARG A 205 -2.86 -15.27 -5.44
CA ARG A 205 -2.50 -16.60 -4.94
C ARG A 205 -3.40 -16.98 -3.77
N ALA A 206 -3.60 -18.29 -3.59
CA ALA A 206 -4.39 -18.82 -2.48
C ALA A 206 -3.68 -18.64 -1.14
N GLU A 207 -2.35 -18.81 -1.14
CA GLU A 207 -1.50 -18.68 0.05
C GLU A 207 -0.35 -17.69 -0.22
N PRO A 208 0.16 -17.02 0.83
CA PRO A 208 1.40 -16.25 0.73
C PRO A 208 2.53 -17.15 0.27
N GLN A 209 3.20 -16.76 -0.80
CA GLN A 209 4.34 -17.49 -1.34
C GLN A 209 5.48 -16.52 -1.59
N GLU A 210 6.70 -16.92 -1.25
CA GLU A 210 7.89 -16.18 -1.64
C GLU A 210 8.03 -16.15 -3.17
N ASP A 211 8.47 -14.99 -3.66
CA ASP A 211 8.76 -14.77 -5.07
C ASP A 211 10.04 -13.92 -5.16
N PRO A 212 11.22 -14.55 -4.95
CA PRO A 212 12.48 -13.83 -4.89
C PRO A 212 12.86 -13.21 -6.24
N GLU A 213 12.41 -13.79 -7.35
CA GLU A 213 12.64 -13.27 -8.70
C GLU A 213 11.84 -11.99 -8.92
N LEU A 214 10.53 -12.00 -8.62
CA LEU A 214 9.73 -10.79 -8.70
C LEU A 214 10.24 -9.72 -7.73
N ALA A 215 10.62 -10.09 -6.51
CA ALA A 215 11.18 -9.15 -5.53
C ALA A 215 12.44 -8.44 -6.07
N ALA A 216 13.34 -9.18 -6.73
CA ALA A 216 14.54 -8.62 -7.34
C ALA A 216 14.21 -7.69 -8.51
N LEU A 217 13.30 -8.10 -9.40
CA LEU A 217 12.86 -7.27 -10.54
C LEU A 217 12.23 -5.94 -10.09
N LEU A 218 11.40 -5.98 -9.03
CA LEU A 218 10.78 -4.78 -8.47
C LEU A 218 11.81 -3.88 -7.79
N ALA A 219 12.71 -4.44 -6.99
CA ALA A 219 13.75 -3.67 -6.32
C ALA A 219 14.70 -2.98 -7.31
N GLU A 220 15.10 -3.69 -8.38
CA GLU A 220 15.94 -3.13 -9.43
C GLU A 220 15.22 -1.99 -10.18
N ASP A 221 13.94 -2.17 -10.53
CA ASP A 221 13.14 -1.13 -11.19
C ASP A 221 12.99 0.13 -10.32
N ILE A 222 12.71 -0.06 -9.02
CA ILE A 222 12.59 1.04 -8.05
C ILE A 222 13.93 1.76 -7.90
N ALA A 223 15.04 1.02 -7.76
CA ALA A 223 16.37 1.61 -7.59
C ALA A 223 16.80 2.44 -8.81
N GLN A 224 16.61 1.90 -10.02
CA GLN A 224 16.90 2.61 -11.27
C GLN A 224 16.03 3.86 -11.42
N TRP A 225 14.74 3.76 -11.06
CA TRP A 225 13.84 4.89 -11.14
C TRP A 225 14.16 5.98 -10.11
N ILE A 226 14.49 5.62 -8.86
CA ILE A 226 14.93 6.58 -7.83
C ILE A 226 16.19 7.32 -8.31
N ALA A 227 17.19 6.59 -8.82
CA ALA A 227 18.39 7.21 -9.36
C ALA A 227 18.08 8.22 -10.48
N SER A 228 17.13 7.91 -11.37
CA SER A 228 16.69 8.83 -12.43
C SER A 228 15.96 10.08 -11.91
N CYS A 229 15.40 10.02 -10.70
CA CYS A 229 14.75 11.17 -10.07
C CYS A 229 15.74 12.10 -9.36
N GLU A 230 16.89 11.59 -8.91
CA GLU A 230 17.89 12.36 -8.17
C GLU A 230 18.90 13.09 -9.08
N GLY A 231 19.04 12.68 -10.35
CA GLY A 231 19.89 13.33 -11.35
C GLY A 231 21.09 12.49 -11.75
#